data_AF-A0A0P0VN51-F1
#
_entry.id   AF-A0A0P0VN51-F1
#
_cell.length_a   1.000
_cell.length_b   1.000
_cell.length_c   1.000
_cell.angle_alpha   90.00
_cell.angle_beta   90.00
_cell.angle_gamma   90.00
#
_symmetry.space_group_name_H-M   'P 1'
#
loop_
_entity.id
_entity.type
_entity.pdbx_description
1 polymer ?
#
loop_
_entity_poly.entity_id
_entity_poly.type
_entity_poly.pdbx_seq_one_letter_code
_entity_poly.pdbx_strand_id
1 'polypeptide(L)'
;MHPIIATLLLAAAIAPGLTVGSPSLINETCTATSNYGYCLGVLSADPAGASATDKRGLAIAAANITMRNVTSTVRVLTELVEELKLCIKYYQDMDDLVASAIDDLRVGRPAVTSFYKLHRASDEPGNCDIMLFEGSAHKNPVSSENMYNEAISKLTSDIVYQLVIVLVRVLLVIIHLLLLKVSVGFDAPRLGGVVSITGFLASDWSPLCRVSSPSRWMRYF
;
A
#
# COMPACT_ATOMS: atom_id res chain seq x y z
N MET A 1 -33.59 -66.02 37.23
CA MET A 1 -33.56 -65.88 38.70
C MET A 1 -33.26 -64.42 39.00
N HIS A 2 -34.21 -63.69 39.61
CA HIS A 2 -34.05 -62.28 40.02
C HIS A 2 -32.96 -62.15 41.10
N PRO A 3 -32.18 -61.05 41.15
CA PRO A 3 -32.55 -59.91 42.03
C PRO A 3 -32.15 -58.52 41.43
N ILE A 4 -33.09 -57.60 41.20
CA ILE A 4 -33.39 -56.43 42.07
C ILE A 4 -32.16 -55.76 42.71
N ILE A 5 -31.58 -54.76 42.03
CA ILE A 5 -30.83 -53.66 42.66
C ILE A 5 -31.38 -52.35 42.08
N ALA A 6 -32.39 -51.81 42.75
CA ALA A 6 -32.98 -50.51 42.43
C ALA A 6 -32.19 -49.41 43.16
N THR A 7 -31.10 -48.95 42.54
CA THR A 7 -30.33 -47.80 43.02
C THR A 7 -31.01 -46.52 42.57
N LEU A 8 -31.87 -45.97 43.43
CA LEU A 8 -32.55 -44.69 43.24
C LEU A 8 -31.52 -43.55 43.41
N LEU A 9 -30.81 -43.21 42.33
CA LEU A 9 -29.90 -42.07 42.27
C LEU A 9 -30.73 -40.77 42.22
N LEU A 10 -30.88 -40.14 43.38
CA LEU A 10 -31.46 -38.81 43.53
C LEU A 10 -30.48 -37.77 42.97
N ALA A 11 -30.46 -37.65 41.64
CA ALA A 11 -29.80 -36.54 40.97
C ALA A 11 -30.64 -35.28 41.26
N ALA A 12 -30.27 -34.56 42.33
CA ALA A 12 -30.71 -33.19 42.54
C ALA A 12 -30.15 -32.36 41.37
N ALA A 13 -30.93 -32.29 40.30
CA ALA A 13 -30.73 -31.35 39.22
C ALA A 13 -30.94 -29.96 39.81
N ILE A 14 -29.87 -29.37 40.33
CA ILE A 14 -29.78 -27.94 40.55
C ILE A 14 -29.82 -27.35 39.14
N ALA A 15 -31.02 -27.19 38.58
CA ALA A 15 -31.21 -26.47 37.35
C ALA A 15 -30.67 -25.06 37.62
N PRO A 16 -29.55 -24.64 37.00
CA PRO A 16 -29.15 -23.26 37.07
C PRO A 16 -30.31 -22.50 36.45
N GLY A 17 -31.01 -21.71 37.26
CA GLY A 17 -32.03 -20.81 36.79
C GLY A 17 -31.37 -19.89 35.78
N LEU A 18 -31.50 -20.22 34.50
CA LEU A 18 -31.25 -19.32 33.40
C LEU A 18 -32.31 -18.24 33.53
N THR A 19 -32.05 -17.23 34.37
CA THR A 19 -32.76 -15.97 34.33
C THR A 19 -32.32 -15.30 33.04
N VAL A 20 -32.92 -15.73 31.92
CA VAL A 20 -32.81 -15.05 30.64
C VAL A 20 -33.40 -13.66 30.88
N GLY A 21 -32.59 -12.62 30.68
CA GLY A 21 -33.09 -11.25 30.75
C GLY A 21 -34.29 -11.11 29.81
N SER A 22 -35.38 -10.53 30.31
CA SER A 22 -36.62 -10.48 29.56
C SER A 22 -36.39 -9.64 28.29
N PRO A 23 -36.69 -10.15 27.07
CA PRO A 23 -36.65 -9.36 25.84
C PRO A 23 -37.44 -8.04 25.95
N SER A 24 -38.43 -8.00 26.84
CA SER A 24 -39.20 -6.81 27.20
C SER A 24 -38.36 -5.68 27.78
N LEU A 25 -37.32 -5.96 28.58
CA LEU A 25 -36.50 -4.92 29.23
C LEU A 25 -35.67 -4.16 28.19
N ILE A 26 -35.03 -4.89 27.28
CA ILE A 26 -34.26 -4.29 26.18
C ILE A 26 -35.20 -3.49 25.28
N ASN A 27 -36.33 -4.08 24.88
CA ASN A 27 -37.32 -3.42 24.05
C ASN A 27 -37.82 -2.11 24.69
N GLU A 28 -38.28 -2.18 25.95
CA GLU A 28 -38.77 -1.00 26.68
C GLU A 28 -37.68 0.08 26.77
N THR A 29 -36.45 -0.30 27.11
CA THR A 29 -35.34 0.66 27.20
C THR A 29 -35.03 1.28 25.85
N CYS A 30 -34.98 0.48 24.78
CA CYS A 30 -34.63 0.98 23.46
C CYS A 30 -35.72 1.86 22.84
N THR A 31 -37.00 1.68 23.18
CA THR A 31 -38.08 2.59 22.70
C THR A 31 -37.90 4.03 23.21
N ALA A 32 -37.17 4.22 24.32
CA ALA A 32 -36.83 5.53 24.86
C ALA A 32 -35.53 6.13 24.26
N THR A 33 -34.92 5.49 23.26
CA THR A 33 -33.67 5.97 22.62
C THR A 33 -33.94 6.55 21.23
N SER A 34 -33.02 7.40 20.74
CA SER A 34 -33.11 7.97 19.39
C SER A 34 -32.85 6.95 18.27
N ASN A 35 -32.28 5.80 18.59
CA ASN A 35 -31.94 4.76 17.62
C ASN A 35 -32.32 3.37 18.17
N TYR A 36 -33.63 3.12 18.19
CA TYR A 36 -34.22 1.87 18.67
C TYR A 36 -33.55 0.63 18.06
N GLY A 37 -33.36 0.60 16.73
CA GLY A 37 -32.79 -0.54 16.02
C GLY A 37 -31.34 -0.82 16.41
N TYR A 38 -30.51 0.23 16.50
CA TYR A 38 -29.11 0.09 16.95
C TYR A 38 -29.04 -0.34 18.41
N CYS A 39 -29.83 0.28 19.29
CA CYS A 39 -29.90 -0.07 20.71
C CYS A 39 -30.24 -1.55 20.89
N LEU A 40 -31.29 -2.02 20.22
CA LEU A 40 -31.75 -3.40 20.33
C LEU A 40 -30.68 -4.37 19.80
N GLY A 41 -30.09 -4.07 18.64
CA GLY A 41 -29.04 -4.91 18.04
C GLY A 41 -27.81 -5.03 18.93
N VAL A 42 -27.32 -3.90 19.47
CA VAL A 42 -26.13 -3.86 20.31
C VAL A 42 -26.34 -4.58 21.65
N LEU A 43 -27.45 -4.30 22.34
CA LEU A 43 -27.70 -4.88 23.66
C LEU A 43 -28.10 -6.36 23.61
N SER A 44 -28.83 -6.77 22.58
CA SER A 44 -29.23 -8.19 22.44
C SER A 44 -28.07 -9.08 22.00
N ALA A 45 -27.08 -8.53 21.28
CA ALA A 45 -25.87 -9.25 20.88
C ALA A 45 -24.82 -9.33 22.00
N ASP A 46 -24.89 -8.47 23.01
CA ASP A 46 -23.99 -8.50 24.16
C ASP A 46 -24.52 -9.45 25.25
N PRO A 47 -23.74 -10.42 25.74
CA PRO A 47 -24.19 -11.36 26.77
C PRO A 47 -24.64 -10.68 28.08
N ALA A 48 -23.99 -9.59 28.49
CA ALA A 48 -24.39 -8.86 29.70
C ALA A 48 -25.65 -8.03 29.46
N GLY A 49 -25.84 -7.51 28.25
CA GLY A 49 -27.08 -6.86 27.82
C GLY A 49 -28.26 -7.83 27.78
N ALA A 50 -28.08 -9.01 27.18
CA ALA A 50 -29.11 -10.04 27.07
C ALA A 50 -29.49 -10.69 28.42
N SER A 51 -28.56 -10.74 29.38
CA SER A 51 -28.80 -11.30 30.72
C SER A 51 -29.20 -10.27 31.77
N ALA A 52 -29.22 -8.98 31.43
CA ALA A 52 -29.62 -7.92 32.35
C ALA A 52 -31.07 -8.10 32.81
N THR A 53 -31.30 -8.02 34.12
CA THR A 53 -32.63 -8.14 34.74
C THR A 53 -33.24 -6.79 35.12
N ASP A 54 -32.45 -5.71 35.07
CA ASP A 54 -32.90 -4.35 35.34
C ASP A 54 -32.19 -3.31 34.45
N LYS A 55 -32.72 -2.09 34.43
CA LYS A 55 -32.19 -0.98 33.61
C LYS A 55 -30.77 -0.58 34.01
N ARG A 56 -30.35 -0.83 35.26
CA ARG A 56 -29.01 -0.50 35.75
C ARG A 56 -27.98 -1.48 35.18
N GLY A 57 -28.27 -2.78 35.21
CA GLY A 57 -27.48 -3.82 34.55
C GLY A 57 -27.37 -3.56 33.05
N LEU A 58 -28.47 -3.14 32.42
CA LEU A 58 -28.47 -2.80 31.00
C LEU A 58 -27.61 -1.56 30.70
N ALA A 59 -27.64 -0.54 31.56
CA ALA A 59 -26.78 0.63 31.44
C ALA A 59 -25.30 0.29 31.63
N ILE A 60 -24.97 -0.61 32.57
CA ILE A 60 -23.60 -1.13 32.74
C ILE A 60 -23.15 -1.91 31.50
N ALA A 61 -24.02 -2.76 30.94
CA ALA A 61 -23.73 -3.47 29.69
C ALA A 61 -23.46 -2.49 28.54
N ALA A 62 -24.32 -1.49 28.36
CA ALA A 62 -24.12 -0.43 27.37
C ALA A 62 -22.78 0.29 27.56
N ALA A 63 -22.45 0.70 28.79
CA ALA A 63 -21.19 1.36 29.11
C ALA A 63 -19.97 0.46 28.82
N ASN A 64 -20.05 -0.84 29.13
CA ASN A 64 -18.98 -1.79 28.82
C ASN A 64 -18.80 -1.97 27.30
N ILE A 65 -19.89 -2.01 26.54
CA ILE A 65 -19.84 -2.05 25.07
C ILE A 65 -19.15 -0.79 24.54
N THR A 66 -19.57 0.39 25.02
CA THR A 66 -18.92 1.66 24.67
C THR A 66 -17.44 1.64 24.99
N MET A 67 -17.04 1.17 26.17
CA MET A 67 -15.64 1.08 26.57
C MET A 67 -14.82 0.17 25.65
N ARG A 68 -15.35 -1.00 25.28
CA ARG A 68 -14.66 -1.90 24.33
C ARG A 68 -14.49 -1.26 22.96
N ASN A 69 -15.53 -0.60 22.45
CA ASN A 69 -15.45 0.12 21.18
C ASN A 69 -14.44 1.26 21.23
N VAL A 70 -14.45 2.07 22.30
CA VAL A 70 -13.47 3.14 22.51
C VAL A 70 -12.05 2.57 22.58
N THR A 71 -11.84 1.50 23.34
CA THR A 71 -10.53 0.84 23.47
C THR A 71 -10.03 0.33 22.12
N SER A 72 -10.91 -0.32 21.35
CA SER A 72 -10.58 -0.78 20.00
C SER A 72 -10.21 0.39 19.07
N THR A 73 -10.97 1.49 19.12
CA THR A 73 -10.68 2.68 18.31
C THR A 73 -9.35 3.32 18.71
N VAL A 74 -9.07 3.46 20.00
CA VAL A 74 -7.78 3.98 20.50
C VAL A 74 -6.63 3.12 20.00
N ARG A 75 -6.79 1.79 20.01
CA ARG A 75 -5.79 0.86 19.47
C ARG A 75 -5.53 1.12 17.99
N VAL A 76 -6.58 1.18 17.17
CA VAL A 76 -6.46 1.46 15.72
C VAL A 76 -5.79 2.81 15.46
N LEU A 77 -6.15 3.86 16.21
CA LEU A 77 -5.54 5.18 16.06
C LEU A 77 -4.06 5.17 16.46
N THR A 78 -3.71 4.44 17.51
CA THR A 78 -2.31 4.33 17.97
C THR A 78 -1.46 3.60 16.93
N GLU A 79 -1.95 2.47 16.42
CA GLU A 79 -1.31 1.71 15.35
C GLU A 79 -1.13 2.57 14.08
N LEU A 80 -2.19 3.27 13.66
CA LEU A 80 -2.15 4.14 12.49
C LEU A 80 -1.14 5.28 12.65
N VAL A 81 -1.03 5.89 13.83
CA VAL A 81 -0.06 6.96 14.08
C VAL A 81 1.37 6.44 13.94
N GLU A 82 1.68 5.23 14.43
CA GLU A 82 3.01 4.65 14.27
C GLU A 82 3.32 4.33 12.80
N GLU A 83 2.34 3.83 12.04
CA GLU A 83 2.48 3.58 10.61
C GLU A 83 2.67 4.88 9.82
N LEU A 84 1.92 5.94 10.16
CA LEU A 84 2.09 7.27 9.56
C LEU A 84 3.47 7.86 9.85
N LYS A 85 4.06 7.64 11.02
CA LYS A 85 5.43 8.06 11.31
C LYS A 85 6.44 7.39 10.39
N LEU A 86 6.23 6.13 10.02
CA LEU A 86 7.07 5.44 9.03
C LEU A 86 6.84 6.01 7.63
N CYS A 87 5.59 6.28 7.26
CA CYS A 87 5.27 6.97 6.00
C CYS A 87 5.96 8.34 5.88
N ILE A 88 5.99 9.12 6.97
CA ILE A 88 6.73 10.39 7.01
C ILE A 88 8.21 10.19 6.67
N LYS A 89 8.84 9.10 7.15
CA LYS A 89 10.24 8.80 6.81
C LYS A 89 10.42 8.52 5.32
N TYR A 90 9.54 7.74 4.70
CA TYR A 90 9.59 7.50 3.25
C TYR A 90 9.49 8.83 2.47
N TYR A 91 8.63 9.75 2.90
CA TYR A 91 8.54 11.07 2.26
C TYR A 91 9.74 11.98 2.54
N GLN A 92 10.39 11.86 3.69
CA GLN A 92 11.66 12.55 3.95
C GLN A 92 12.76 12.01 3.03
N ASP A 93 12.86 10.69 2.88
CA ASP A 93 13.81 10.05 1.96
C ASP A 93 13.53 10.47 0.50
N MET A 94 12.25 10.57 0.13
CA MET A 94 11.80 11.08 -1.16
C MET A 94 12.24 12.53 -1.39
N ASP A 95 12.02 13.41 -0.43
CA ASP A 95 12.41 14.82 -0.51
C ASP A 95 13.92 14.97 -0.68
N ASP A 96 14.71 14.26 0.13
CA ASP A 96 16.17 14.24 0.05
C ASP A 96 16.67 13.76 -1.33
N LEU A 97 16.05 12.72 -1.89
CA LEU A 97 16.37 12.20 -3.21
C LEU A 97 16.06 13.19 -4.32
N VAL A 98 14.90 13.83 -4.27
CA VAL A 98 14.47 14.82 -5.25
C VAL A 98 15.37 16.05 -5.18
N ALA A 99 15.63 16.58 -3.97
CA ALA A 99 16.55 17.70 -3.77
C ALA A 99 17.95 17.38 -4.30
N SER A 100 18.48 16.19 -3.97
CA SER A 100 19.79 15.75 -4.46
C SER A 100 19.83 15.55 -5.97
N ALA A 101 18.72 15.13 -6.60
CA ALA A 101 18.62 15.03 -8.05
C ALA A 101 18.60 16.39 -8.73
N ILE A 102 17.89 17.37 -8.14
CA ILE A 102 17.85 18.75 -8.60
C ILE A 102 19.25 19.37 -8.55
N ASP A 103 20.00 19.15 -7.48
CA ASP A 103 21.36 19.67 -7.35
C ASP A 103 22.32 19.07 -8.39
N ASP A 104 22.21 17.77 -8.66
CA ASP A 104 22.97 17.12 -9.74
C ASP A 104 22.67 17.74 -11.11
N LEU A 105 21.39 18.02 -11.40
CA LEU A 105 20.97 18.66 -12.65
C LEU A 105 21.52 20.09 -12.73
N ARG A 106 21.47 20.86 -11.65
CA ARG A 106 21.95 22.25 -11.59
C ARG A 106 23.44 22.37 -11.84
N VAL A 107 24.26 21.48 -11.28
CA VAL A 107 25.72 21.51 -11.45
C VAL A 107 26.19 20.77 -12.71
N GLY A 108 25.26 20.25 -13.52
CA GLY A 108 25.56 19.60 -14.80
C GLY A 108 26.19 18.22 -14.66
N ARG A 109 25.86 17.47 -13.59
CA ARG A 109 26.27 16.06 -13.50
C ARG A 109 25.59 15.22 -14.60
N PRO A 110 26.15 14.06 -14.96
CA PRO A 110 25.51 13.16 -15.92
C PRO A 110 24.07 12.83 -15.50
N ALA A 111 23.11 13.08 -16.41
CA ALA A 111 21.67 12.95 -16.15
C ALA A 111 21.25 11.57 -15.62
N VAL A 112 22.01 10.51 -15.94
CA VAL A 112 21.80 9.16 -15.41
C VAL A 112 21.85 9.12 -13.87
N THR A 113 22.65 9.99 -13.24
CA THR A 113 22.77 10.10 -11.78
C THR A 113 21.46 10.62 -11.18
N SER A 114 20.92 11.71 -11.73
CA SER A 114 19.64 12.30 -11.32
C SER A 114 18.47 11.35 -11.60
N PHE A 115 18.51 10.62 -12.73
CA PHE A 115 17.51 9.61 -13.07
C PHE A 115 17.38 8.56 -11.97
N TYR A 116 18.47 7.94 -11.52
CA TYR A 116 18.40 6.91 -10.48
C TYR A 116 17.86 7.44 -9.15
N LYS A 117 18.19 8.69 -8.79
CA LYS A 117 17.65 9.34 -7.58
C LYS A 117 16.15 9.55 -7.68
N LEU A 118 15.67 10.10 -8.80
CA LEU A 118 14.23 10.35 -9.05
C LEU A 118 13.44 9.05 -9.18
N HIS A 119 14.02 8.04 -9.82
CA HIS A 119 13.40 6.72 -9.92
C HIS A 119 13.21 6.10 -8.54
N ARG A 120 14.25 6.14 -7.68
CA ARG A 120 14.14 5.67 -6.30
C ARG A 120 13.13 6.48 -5.49
N ALA A 121 13.12 7.80 -5.64
CA ALA A 121 12.13 8.67 -5.00
C ALA A 121 10.70 8.29 -5.39
N SER A 122 10.49 7.80 -6.61
CA SER A 122 9.17 7.39 -7.09
C SER A 122 8.63 6.11 -6.45
N ASP A 123 9.47 5.32 -5.77
CA ASP A 123 9.03 4.12 -5.07
C ASP A 123 8.53 4.40 -3.65
N GLU A 124 8.92 5.54 -3.05
CA GLU A 124 8.61 5.88 -1.66
C GLU A 124 7.11 6.01 -1.34
N PRO A 125 6.26 6.59 -2.21
CA PRO A 125 4.81 6.58 -1.99
C PRO A 125 4.24 5.16 -1.94
N GLY A 126 4.76 4.24 -2.75
CA GLY A 126 4.37 2.83 -2.74
C GLY A 126 4.80 2.11 -1.46
N ASN A 127 5.98 2.43 -0.93
CA ASN A 127 6.43 1.93 0.38
C ASN A 127 5.50 2.41 1.51
N CYS A 128 5.03 3.66 1.45
CA CYS A 128 4.03 4.17 2.39
C CYS A 128 2.67 3.45 2.24
N ASP A 129 2.18 3.24 1.02
CA ASP A 129 0.94 2.49 0.78
C ASP A 129 0.99 1.08 1.38
N ILE A 130 2.06 0.34 1.10
CA ILE A 130 2.26 -1.01 1.65
C ILE A 130 2.21 -0.97 3.18
N MET A 131 2.93 -0.05 3.80
CA MET A 131 2.98 0.08 5.26
C MET A 131 1.59 0.36 5.87
N LEU A 132 0.78 1.20 5.24
CA LEU A 132 -0.55 1.59 5.77
C LEU A 132 -1.64 0.55 5.48
N PHE A 133 -1.53 -0.21 4.38
CA PHE A 133 -2.48 -1.28 4.06
C PHE A 133 -2.16 -2.59 4.79
N GLU A 134 -0.90 -2.99 4.82
CA GLU A 134 -0.43 -4.21 5.48
C GLU A 134 -0.16 -4.00 6.98
N GLY A 135 -0.19 -2.74 7.44
CA GLY A 135 -0.10 -2.35 8.83
C GLY A 135 -1.25 -2.88 9.70
N SER A 136 -1.06 -2.85 11.01
CA SER A 136 -2.02 -3.33 12.01
C SER A 136 -3.33 -2.53 12.00
N ALA A 137 -3.27 -1.24 11.64
CA ALA A 137 -4.47 -0.42 11.54
C ALA A 137 -5.32 -0.75 10.30
N HIS A 138 -4.73 -1.38 9.27
CA HIS A 138 -5.36 -1.66 7.97
C HIS A 138 -6.07 -0.43 7.38
N LYS A 139 -5.43 0.73 7.47
CA LYS A 139 -6.00 2.02 7.08
C LYS A 139 -4.97 2.88 6.38
N ASN A 140 -5.32 3.29 5.17
CA ASN A 140 -4.53 4.23 4.40
C ASN A 140 -5.32 5.52 4.13
N PRO A 141 -5.13 6.57 4.95
CA PRO A 141 -5.79 7.85 4.76
C PRO A 141 -5.13 8.75 3.70
N VAL A 142 -4.00 8.35 3.11
CA VAL A 142 -3.19 9.17 2.17
C VAL A 142 -2.96 8.48 0.82
N SER A 143 -3.81 7.52 0.47
CA SER A 143 -3.67 6.72 -0.76
C SER A 143 -3.73 7.58 -2.02
N SER A 144 -4.60 8.59 -2.05
CA SER A 144 -4.69 9.54 -3.16
C SER A 144 -3.41 10.35 -3.34
N GLU A 145 -2.84 10.82 -2.24
CA GLU A 145 -1.61 11.58 -2.19
C GLU A 145 -0.45 10.70 -2.65
N ASN A 146 -0.39 9.44 -2.21
CA ASN A 146 0.62 8.49 -2.64
C ASN A 146 0.57 8.23 -4.15
N MET A 147 -0.62 8.01 -4.70
CA MET A 147 -0.80 7.85 -6.15
C MET A 147 -0.32 9.07 -6.93
N TYR A 148 -0.64 10.28 -6.46
CA TYR A 148 -0.20 11.51 -7.12
C TYR A 148 1.32 11.70 -7.07
N ASN A 149 1.92 11.49 -5.89
CA ASN A 149 3.36 11.64 -5.68
C ASN A 149 4.17 10.60 -6.46
N GLU A 150 3.67 9.38 -6.58
CA GLU A 150 4.27 8.35 -7.44
C GLU A 150 4.24 8.78 -8.91
N ALA A 151 3.07 9.20 -9.40
CA ALA A 151 2.88 9.56 -10.80
C ALA A 151 3.77 10.74 -11.23
N ILE A 152 3.83 11.80 -10.42
CA ILE A 152 4.65 12.99 -10.74
C ILE A 152 6.14 12.67 -10.67
N SER A 153 6.57 11.82 -9.74
CA SER A 153 7.98 11.43 -9.60
C SER A 153 8.43 10.54 -10.74
N LYS A 154 7.57 9.61 -11.19
CA LYS A 154 7.81 8.79 -12.40
C LYS A 154 7.91 9.66 -13.64
N LEU A 155 6.97 10.58 -13.83
CA LEU A 155 7.02 11.54 -14.95
C LEU A 155 8.34 12.32 -14.94
N THR A 156 8.77 12.80 -13.78
CA THR A 156 10.02 13.56 -13.64
C THR A 156 11.24 12.70 -13.97
N SER A 157 11.27 11.45 -13.48
CA SER A 157 12.30 10.47 -13.82
C SER A 157 12.36 10.19 -15.34
N ASP A 158 11.21 10.01 -15.98
CA ASP A 158 11.11 9.75 -17.42
C ASP A 158 11.64 10.92 -18.25
N ILE A 159 11.35 12.16 -17.85
CA ILE A 159 11.88 13.37 -18.51
C ILE A 159 13.41 13.40 -18.42
N VAL A 160 13.98 13.14 -17.24
CA VAL A 160 15.45 13.11 -17.06
C VAL A 160 16.08 11.98 -17.86
N TYR A 161 15.41 10.84 -17.98
CA TYR A 161 15.88 9.73 -18.82
C TYR A 161 15.96 10.09 -20.31
N GLN A 162 15.06 10.95 -20.82
CA GLN A 162 15.15 11.44 -22.19
C GLN A 162 16.45 12.20 -22.47
N LEU A 163 16.99 12.93 -21.48
CA LEU A 163 18.28 13.61 -21.63
C LEU A 163 19.41 12.60 -21.88
N VAL A 164 19.35 11.43 -21.24
CA VAL A 164 20.31 10.34 -21.45
C VAL A 164 20.18 9.77 -22.87
N ILE A 165 18.95 9.47 -23.31
CA ILE A 165 18.70 8.91 -24.65
C ILE A 165 19.17 9.86 -25.75
N VAL A 166 18.88 11.16 -25.63
CA VAL A 166 19.28 12.16 -26.63
C VAL A 166 20.81 12.21 -26.74
N LEU A 167 21.53 12.18 -25.61
CA LEU A 167 23.00 12.14 -25.61
C LEU A 167 23.55 10.90 -26.32
N VAL A 168 23.00 9.72 -26.04
CA VAL A 168 23.40 8.48 -26.72
C VAL A 168 23.14 8.56 -28.22
N ARG A 169 21.98 9.07 -28.64
CA ARG A 169 21.64 9.24 -30.06
C ARG A 169 22.60 10.19 -30.77
N VAL A 170 22.92 11.33 -30.15
CA VAL A 170 23.88 12.29 -30.71
C VAL A 170 25.27 11.66 -30.84
N LEU A 171 25.73 10.94 -29.82
CA LEU A 171 27.01 10.25 -29.85
C LEU A 171 27.08 9.22 -30.99
N LEU A 172 26.02 8.42 -31.18
CA LEU A 172 25.94 7.45 -32.27
C LEU A 172 26.01 8.12 -33.65
N VAL A 173 25.31 9.25 -33.84
CA VAL A 173 25.38 10.03 -35.09
C VAL A 173 26.79 10.55 -35.34
N ILE A 174 27.47 11.06 -34.31
CA ILE A 174 28.85 11.54 -34.43
C ILE A 174 29.80 10.40 -34.81
N ILE A 175 29.71 9.25 -34.14
CA ILE A 175 30.50 8.07 -34.46
C ILE A 175 30.26 7.65 -35.91
N HIS A 176 29.00 7.60 -36.34
CA HIS A 176 28.66 7.26 -37.72
C HIS A 176 29.25 8.25 -38.73
N LEU A 177 29.24 9.56 -38.45
CA LEU A 177 29.86 10.57 -39.31
C LEU A 177 31.39 10.45 -39.36
N LEU A 178 32.03 10.11 -38.23
CA LEU A 178 33.48 9.88 -38.18
C LEU A 178 33.88 8.64 -38.98
N LEU A 179 33.12 7.54 -38.86
CA LEU A 179 33.34 6.32 -39.64
C LEU A 179 33.18 6.58 -41.14
N LEU A 180 32.16 7.35 -41.55
CA LEU A 180 32.01 7.76 -42.95
C LEU A 180 33.20 8.60 -43.46
N LYS A 181 33.70 9.54 -42.66
CA LYS A 181 34.88 10.34 -43.03
C LYS A 181 36.15 9.49 -43.19
N VAL A 182 36.35 8.49 -42.33
CA VAL A 182 37.49 7.56 -42.47
C VAL A 182 37.38 6.75 -43.76
N SER A 183 36.20 6.27 -44.10
CA SER A 183 35.98 5.54 -45.36
C SER A 183 36.23 6.38 -46.61
N VAL A 184 35.94 7.69 -46.58
CA VAL A 184 36.20 8.61 -47.72
C VAL A 184 37.65 9.11 -47.72
N GLY A 185 38.32 9.19 -46.57
CA GLY A 185 39.72 9.63 -46.45
C GLY A 185 40.74 8.59 -46.91
N PHE A 186 40.32 7.34 -47.14
CA PHE A 186 41.16 6.27 -47.67
C PHE A 186 41.06 6.14 -49.20
N ASP A 187 41.00 7.28 -49.92
CA ASP A 187 41.28 7.33 -51.35
C ASP A 187 42.70 7.87 -51.58
N ALA A 188 43.70 7.04 -51.26
CA ALA A 188 45.05 7.14 -51.81
C ALA A 188 45.40 5.81 -52.50
N PRO A 189 45.92 5.82 -53.74
CA PRO A 189 45.65 4.75 -54.69
C PRO A 189 46.60 3.56 -54.51
N ARG A 190 46.06 2.34 -54.52
CA ARG A 190 46.46 1.18 -55.34
C ARG A 190 45.85 -0.14 -54.81
N LEU A 191 44.99 -0.73 -55.65
CA LEU A 191 44.76 -2.17 -55.87
C LEU A 191 44.57 -3.09 -54.64
N GLY A 192 43.32 -3.53 -54.42
CA GLY A 192 43.02 -4.92 -54.00
C GLY A 192 42.44 -5.12 -52.59
N GLY A 193 41.11 -5.19 -52.47
CA GLY A 193 40.41 -5.86 -51.35
C GLY A 193 39.56 -4.95 -50.47
N VAL A 194 38.32 -4.66 -50.87
CA VAL A 194 37.33 -3.94 -50.05
C VAL A 194 36.57 -4.94 -49.18
N VAL A 195 36.80 -4.92 -47.86
CA VAL A 195 35.95 -5.61 -46.88
C VAL A 195 34.81 -4.68 -46.51
N SER A 196 33.58 -5.08 -46.86
CA SER A 196 32.35 -4.33 -46.59
C SER A 196 31.90 -4.49 -45.14
N ILE A 197 31.83 -3.38 -44.37
CA ILE A 197 31.38 -3.36 -42.97
C ILE A 197 29.99 -2.69 -42.85
N THR A 198 29.15 -2.77 -43.87
CA THR A 198 27.78 -2.19 -43.82
C THR A 198 26.73 -3.10 -43.18
N GLY A 199 27.10 -4.30 -42.72
CA GLY A 199 26.14 -5.31 -42.24
C GLY A 199 25.68 -5.21 -40.78
N PHE A 200 26.28 -4.40 -39.90
CA PHE A 200 26.12 -4.62 -38.45
C PHE A 200 25.16 -3.67 -37.70
N LEU A 201 24.51 -2.68 -38.34
CA LEU A 201 23.76 -1.64 -37.60
C LEU A 201 22.27 -1.52 -37.95
N ALA A 202 21.68 -2.48 -38.66
CA ALA A 202 20.23 -2.51 -38.92
C ALA A 202 19.41 -3.35 -37.91
N SER A 203 20.05 -3.95 -36.89
CA SER A 203 19.36 -4.84 -35.95
C SER A 203 18.84 -4.08 -34.73
N ASP A 204 17.63 -3.57 -34.86
CA ASP A 204 16.54 -3.63 -33.87
C ASP A 204 16.84 -3.14 -32.44
N TRP A 205 16.80 -1.81 -32.24
CA TRP A 205 16.81 -1.17 -30.91
C TRP A 205 15.44 -1.14 -30.22
N SER A 206 14.44 -1.86 -30.76
CA SER A 206 13.09 -1.93 -30.19
C SER A 206 12.98 -2.55 -28.78
N PRO A 207 13.92 -3.37 -28.26
CA PRO A 207 13.76 -3.93 -26.91
C PRO A 207 14.03 -2.92 -25.78
N LEU A 208 14.91 -1.93 -25.97
CA LEU A 208 15.34 -1.03 -24.88
C LEU A 208 14.29 0.04 -24.52
N CYS A 209 13.32 0.30 -25.38
CA CYS A 209 12.18 1.18 -25.09
C CYS A 209 10.96 0.42 -24.52
N ARG A 210 11.03 -0.90 -24.33
CA ARG A 210 9.90 -1.70 -23.82
C ARG A 210 10.04 -2.09 -22.35
N VAL A 211 10.85 -1.37 -21.57
CA VAL A 211 10.80 -1.39 -20.10
C VAL A 211 9.92 -0.24 -19.62
N SER A 212 8.65 -0.30 -19.99
CA SER A 212 7.59 0.45 -19.33
C SER A 212 6.36 -0.47 -19.31
N SER A 213 6.50 -1.62 -18.65
CA SER A 213 5.36 -2.52 -18.46
C SER A 213 4.50 -1.94 -17.34
N PRO A 214 3.25 -1.49 -17.59
CA PRO A 214 2.38 -0.92 -16.58
C PRO A 214 1.68 -1.99 -15.71
N SER A 215 2.34 -3.12 -15.46
CA SER A 215 1.69 -4.33 -14.94
C SER A 215 1.75 -4.53 -13.41
N ARG A 216 1.85 -3.45 -12.61
CA ARG A 216 1.65 -3.55 -11.15
C ARG A 216 0.33 -2.93 -10.64
N TRP A 217 -0.48 -2.32 -11.51
CA TRP A 217 -1.79 -1.75 -11.14
C TRP A 217 -2.91 -2.76 -10.82
N MET A 218 -2.66 -4.06 -10.84
CA MET A 218 -3.68 -5.09 -10.57
C MET A 218 -3.29 -6.06 -9.44
N ARG A 219 -2.71 -5.58 -8.34
CA ARG A 219 -2.59 -6.41 -7.13
C ARG A 219 -3.19 -5.84 -5.84
N TYR A 220 -3.89 -4.71 -5.90
CA TYR A 220 -4.56 -4.14 -4.72
C TYR A 220 -6.01 -3.71 -4.98
N PHE A 221 -6.72 -4.45 -5.85
CA PHE A 221 -8.18 -4.52 -5.91
C PHE A 221 -8.59 -6.00 -5.97
#